data_AF-A0A1B6FPT9-F1
#
_entry.id   AF-A0A1B6FPT9-F1
#
_cell.length_a   1.000
_cell.length_b   1.000
_cell.length_c   1.000
_cell.angle_alpha   90.00
_cell.angle_beta   90.00
_cell.angle_gamma   90.00
#
_symmetry.space_group_name_H-M   'P 1'
#
loop_
_entity.id
_entity.type
_entity.pdbx_description
1 polymer ?
#
loop_
_entity_poly.entity_id
_entity_poly.type
_entity_poly.pdbx_seq_one_letter_code
_entity_poly.pdbx_strand_id
1 'polypeptide(L)'
;LHHIPCVLIAQECGQYSSLGQDLVAMCVNDVLCQGAAPLFFLDYFACGRLAVNVAGEFINGVAEACNIAGCSLVGGETAEMPGLYKDGDFDVAGFVVGAVERKHLLPRVSEIVAGDVVIGLPSSGLHSNGFSLVRRVMDLHGLSYNSPSPFSDKTLGEELLTPTKIYVKDVMPFIDKVRAIAHITGGGLVENIPRVLPSNVTVRLDASHWTLPPVLGWLAVAGGVGKKELLRTFNCGIGLVLIVPARYVTDVRSGIPNALVIGSVKERNGDEPQVVVKKFGELFEKPMLPHISSYVTQLSARKRVAVLISGSGTNLQALIDATAGNGSVAMGAHIVLVISNKPDVRGLKRAQKADIKTEVIKHTDYPSRLKFDEAIHECLVAHKVDIVCLAGFMRVLTGEFVRKWRGRMINIHPALLPLFKGTHAHKQALEAGVRVTGCSVHFVEEDIDNGAIIAQKAVDILQGDTEDSLSERVKLAEHEIYPQALKLLATGKIHLDENTNKIVWN
;
A
#
# COMPACT_ATOMS: atom_id res chain seq x y z
N LEU A 1 7.61 18.64 17.95
CA LEU A 1 6.86 17.46 18.41
C LEU A 1 6.71 16.54 17.21
N HIS A 2 7.19 15.31 17.30
CA HIS A 2 7.07 14.31 16.23
C HIS A 2 6.50 13.01 16.76
N HIS A 3 5.67 12.35 15.94
CA HIS A 3 5.27 10.95 16.07
C HIS A 3 5.96 10.12 14.99
N ILE A 4 6.21 8.85 15.24
CA ILE A 4 6.90 7.96 14.29
C ILE A 4 5.98 6.82 13.81
N PRO A 5 5.64 6.75 12.51
CA PRO A 5 4.65 5.80 11.99
C PRO A 5 5.17 4.36 11.84
N CYS A 6 6.45 4.11 12.12
CA CYS A 6 7.07 2.78 12.14
C CYS A 6 6.70 1.96 13.40
N VAL A 7 6.07 2.58 14.41
CA VAL A 7 5.63 1.92 15.66
C VAL A 7 4.82 0.65 15.41
N LEU A 8 3.87 0.69 14.46
CA LEU A 8 3.05 -0.48 14.14
C LEU A 8 3.87 -1.66 13.61
N ILE A 9 4.93 -1.38 12.83
CA ILE A 9 5.81 -2.43 12.30
C ILE A 9 6.67 -3.00 13.42
N ALA A 10 7.21 -2.14 14.27
CA ALA A 10 7.99 -2.54 15.44
C ALA A 10 7.20 -3.41 16.42
N GLN A 11 5.93 -3.10 16.66
CA GLN A 11 5.01 -3.93 17.44
C GLN A 11 4.83 -5.32 16.84
N GLU A 12 4.62 -5.41 15.53
CA GLU A 12 4.44 -6.71 14.86
C GLU A 12 5.74 -7.54 14.82
N CYS A 13 6.90 -6.87 14.73
CA CYS A 13 8.22 -7.52 14.76
C CYS A 13 8.72 -7.84 16.17
N GLY A 14 8.15 -7.22 17.21
CA GLY A 14 8.70 -7.26 18.57
C GLY A 14 10.08 -6.60 18.69
N GLN A 15 10.37 -5.54 17.91
CA GLN A 15 11.67 -4.86 17.89
C GLN A 15 11.49 -3.36 18.22
N TYR A 16 11.93 -2.92 19.40
CA TYR A 16 11.58 -1.59 19.92
C TYR A 16 12.76 -0.63 20.10
N SER A 17 14.00 -1.14 20.14
CA SER A 17 15.19 -0.32 20.41
C SER A 17 15.46 0.74 19.33
N SER A 18 15.28 0.40 18.05
CA SER A 18 15.50 1.34 16.94
C SER A 18 14.49 2.49 16.89
N LEU A 19 13.29 2.31 17.45
CA LEU A 19 12.25 3.34 17.51
C LEU A 19 12.70 4.57 18.33
N GLY A 20 13.47 4.34 19.39
CA GLY A 20 14.00 5.44 20.20
C GLY A 20 14.92 6.34 19.37
N GLN A 21 15.74 5.76 18.49
CA GLN A 21 16.56 6.52 17.56
C GLN A 21 15.74 7.23 16.50
N ASP A 22 14.74 6.59 15.92
CA ASP A 22 13.83 7.23 14.95
C ASP A 22 13.21 8.50 15.53
N LEU A 23 12.70 8.42 16.76
CA LEU A 23 12.06 9.55 17.43
C LEU A 23 13.03 10.71 17.67
N VAL A 24 14.21 10.42 18.22
CA VAL A 24 15.24 11.45 18.48
C VAL A 24 15.75 12.04 17.17
N ALA A 25 16.08 11.20 16.19
CA ALA A 25 16.63 11.63 14.91
C ALA A 25 15.70 12.59 14.17
N MET A 26 14.41 12.29 14.13
CA MET A 26 13.41 13.17 13.52
C MET A 26 13.41 14.56 14.15
N CYS A 27 13.48 14.63 15.47
CA CYS A 27 13.48 15.88 16.22
C CYS A 27 14.79 16.67 16.05
N VAL A 28 15.94 16.04 16.26
CA VAL A 28 17.24 16.74 16.27
C VAL A 28 17.66 17.18 14.87
N ASN A 29 17.30 16.43 13.82
CA ASN A 29 17.57 16.82 12.43
C ASN A 29 16.71 18.04 12.01
N ASP A 30 15.49 18.19 12.54
CA ASP A 30 14.64 19.36 12.30
C ASP A 30 15.16 20.61 13.04
N VAL A 31 15.67 20.44 14.27
CA VAL A 31 16.37 21.53 14.99
C VAL A 31 17.64 21.96 14.26
N LEU A 32 18.42 20.99 13.75
CA LEU A 32 19.60 21.25 12.94
C LEU A 32 19.27 22.12 11.71
N CYS A 33 18.07 21.98 11.13
CA CYS A 33 17.66 22.79 9.98
C CYS A 33 17.59 24.29 10.28
N GLN A 34 17.47 24.67 11.56
CA GLN A 34 17.47 26.06 12.02
C GLN A 34 18.87 26.59 12.37
N GLY A 35 19.90 25.76 12.21
CA GLY A 35 21.28 26.06 12.62
C GLY A 35 21.56 25.82 14.11
N ALA A 36 20.63 25.18 14.82
CA ALA A 36 20.72 24.99 16.26
C ALA A 36 21.36 23.65 16.64
N ALA A 37 22.19 23.69 17.69
CA ALA A 37 22.67 22.50 18.37
C ALA A 37 21.60 22.02 19.37
N PRO A 38 21.22 20.73 19.36
CA PRO A 38 20.29 20.20 20.35
C PRO A 38 20.93 20.21 21.74
N LEU A 39 20.18 20.67 22.74
CA LEU A 39 20.62 20.74 24.13
C LEU A 39 20.07 19.56 24.93
N PHE A 40 18.76 19.38 24.89
CA PHE A 40 18.09 18.31 25.61
C PHE A 40 16.84 17.80 24.90
N PHE A 41 16.44 16.58 25.26
CA PHE A 41 15.32 15.84 24.70
C PHE A 41 14.35 15.39 25.81
N LEU A 42 13.06 15.36 25.48
CA LEU A 42 12.00 14.76 26.29
C LEU A 42 11.14 13.84 25.43
N ASP A 43 10.75 12.70 25.99
CA ASP A 43 9.83 11.75 25.37
C ASP A 43 8.47 11.67 26.10
N TYR A 44 7.45 11.30 25.35
CA TYR A 44 6.12 10.98 25.85
C TYR A 44 5.72 9.62 25.29
N PHE A 45 5.52 8.64 26.17
CA PHE A 45 5.15 7.27 25.82
C PHE A 45 3.71 7.00 26.27
N ALA A 46 2.79 6.82 25.33
CA ALA A 46 1.39 6.51 25.61
C ALA A 46 1.07 5.08 25.21
N CYS A 47 0.36 4.31 26.04
CA CYS A 47 0.03 2.91 25.73
C CYS A 47 -1.33 2.49 26.29
N GLY A 48 -1.86 1.35 25.82
CA GLY A 48 -3.08 0.76 26.37
C GLY A 48 -2.84 0.20 27.76
N ARG A 49 -2.07 -0.88 27.83
CA ARG A 49 -1.52 -1.44 29.07
C ARG A 49 0.00 -1.39 29.01
N LEU A 50 0.64 -0.92 30.07
CA LEU A 50 2.09 -0.76 30.09
C LEU A 50 2.81 -2.11 30.12
N ALA A 51 3.57 -2.39 29.06
CA ALA A 51 4.55 -3.47 29.02
C ALA A 51 5.94 -2.91 29.38
N VAL A 52 6.37 -3.13 30.63
CA VAL A 52 7.60 -2.51 31.20
C VAL A 52 8.85 -2.84 30.39
N ASN A 53 8.95 -4.05 29.85
CA ASN A 53 10.06 -4.46 28.99
C ASN A 53 10.09 -3.67 27.67
N VAL A 54 8.93 -3.47 27.03
CA VAL A 54 8.82 -2.70 25.78
C VAL A 54 9.20 -1.24 26.01
N ALA A 55 8.65 -0.62 27.06
CA ALA A 55 8.98 0.74 27.42
C ALA A 55 10.48 0.91 27.75
N GLY A 56 11.07 -0.06 28.49
CA GLY A 56 12.49 -0.06 28.81
C GLY A 56 13.40 -0.14 27.57
N GLU A 57 13.08 -1.01 26.61
CA GLU A 57 13.83 -1.09 25.34
C GLU A 57 13.75 0.21 24.53
N PHE A 58 12.56 0.79 24.44
CA PHE A 58 12.34 2.06 23.76
C PHE A 58 13.15 3.20 24.41
N ILE A 59 13.05 3.36 25.74
CA ILE A 59 13.78 4.41 26.49
C ILE A 59 15.30 4.25 26.35
N ASN A 60 15.81 3.02 26.37
CA ASN A 60 17.23 2.76 26.12
C ASN A 60 17.66 3.24 24.72
N GLY A 61 16.83 2.99 23.69
CA GLY A 61 17.06 3.51 22.34
C GLY A 61 17.06 5.04 22.27
N VAL A 62 16.15 5.71 23.01
CA VAL A 62 16.12 7.18 23.12
C VAL A 62 17.39 7.69 23.77
N ALA A 63 17.83 7.08 24.87
CA ALA A 63 19.04 7.48 25.58
C ALA A 63 20.30 7.33 24.71
N GLU A 64 20.45 6.21 24.00
CA GLU A 64 21.55 5.99 23.07
C GLU A 64 21.54 7.01 21.92
N ALA A 65 20.37 7.28 21.35
CA ALA A 65 20.23 8.26 20.29
C ALA A 65 20.53 9.70 20.73
N CYS A 66 20.17 10.07 21.97
CA CYS A 66 20.56 11.36 22.56
C CYS A 66 22.09 11.49 22.65
N ASN A 67 22.78 10.41 23.07
CA ASN A 67 24.25 10.37 23.09
C ASN A 67 24.85 10.51 21.68
N ILE A 68 24.27 9.85 20.68
CA ILE A 68 24.68 9.98 19.26
C ILE A 68 24.49 11.43 18.79
N ALA A 69 23.36 12.06 19.10
CA ALA A 69 23.05 13.45 18.72
C ALA A 69 23.88 14.49 19.50
N GLY A 70 24.41 14.13 20.67
CA GLY A 70 25.14 15.05 21.55
C GLY A 70 24.22 15.93 22.40
N CYS A 71 23.04 15.44 22.79
CA CYS A 71 22.12 16.12 23.70
C CYS A 71 21.78 15.26 24.92
N SER A 72 21.24 15.88 25.97
CA SER A 72 20.85 15.17 27.20
C SER A 72 19.39 14.72 27.17
N LEU A 73 19.10 13.47 27.57
CA LEU A 73 17.74 13.06 27.92
C LEU A 73 17.43 13.56 29.33
N VAL A 74 16.55 14.56 29.46
CA VAL A 74 16.30 15.24 30.76
C VAL A 74 15.06 14.74 31.49
N GLY A 75 14.21 13.97 30.80
CA GLY A 75 13.02 13.37 31.37
C GLY A 75 12.07 12.90 30.28
N GLY A 76 11.03 12.20 30.70
CA GLY A 76 9.95 11.77 29.85
C GLY A 76 8.72 11.49 30.70
N GLU A 77 7.59 11.24 30.05
CA GLU A 77 6.33 10.92 30.71
C GLU A 77 5.73 9.64 30.11
N THR A 78 5.18 8.78 30.97
CA THR A 78 4.55 7.52 30.55
C THR A 78 3.08 7.53 30.95
N ALA A 79 2.19 7.42 29.96
CA ALA A 79 0.75 7.44 30.17
C ALA A 79 0.10 6.11 29.77
N GLU A 80 -0.57 5.46 30.73
CA GLU A 80 -1.38 4.26 30.50
C GLU A 80 -2.85 4.65 30.32
N MET A 81 -3.41 4.35 29.14
CA MET A 81 -4.73 4.79 28.69
C MET A 81 -5.49 3.66 27.95
N PRO A 82 -5.95 2.61 28.67
CA PRO A 82 -6.59 1.43 28.07
C PRO A 82 -7.96 1.74 27.42
N GLY A 83 -8.56 2.89 27.75
CA GLY A 83 -9.77 3.36 27.07
C GLY A 83 -9.53 4.00 25.70
N LEU A 84 -8.28 4.32 25.36
CA LEU A 84 -7.89 4.98 24.11
C LEU A 84 -7.08 4.06 23.18
N TYR A 85 -6.16 3.28 23.74
CA TYR A 85 -5.31 2.35 23.01
C TYR A 85 -5.70 0.90 23.32
N LYS A 86 -5.59 0.01 22.33
CA LYS A 86 -5.83 -1.43 22.54
C LYS A 86 -4.69 -2.03 23.36
N ASP A 87 -4.94 -3.19 23.95
CA ASP A 87 -3.90 -3.97 24.63
C ASP A 87 -2.74 -4.27 23.66
N GLY A 88 -1.53 -3.88 24.04
CA GLY A 88 -0.31 -4.00 23.23
C GLY A 88 0.00 -2.80 22.34
N ASP A 89 -0.97 -1.92 22.06
CA ASP A 89 -0.74 -0.71 21.28
C ASP A 89 -0.09 0.38 22.15
N PHE A 90 0.84 1.10 21.55
CA PHE A 90 1.45 2.30 22.08
C PHE A 90 1.72 3.33 20.98
N ASP A 91 1.93 4.58 21.39
CA ASP A 91 2.35 5.72 20.58
C ASP A 91 3.44 6.49 21.33
N VAL A 92 4.33 7.13 20.58
CA VAL A 92 5.45 7.87 21.14
C VAL A 92 5.56 9.23 20.49
N ALA A 93 5.85 10.23 21.32
CA ALA A 93 6.08 11.59 20.88
C ALA A 93 7.38 12.14 21.48
N GLY A 94 8.09 12.91 20.66
CA GLY A 94 9.42 13.45 21.00
C GLY A 94 9.44 14.97 20.96
N PHE A 95 10.16 15.55 21.91
CA PHE A 95 10.40 16.99 22.00
C PHE A 95 11.88 17.27 22.22
N VAL A 96 12.40 18.28 21.54
CA VAL A 96 13.80 18.68 21.61
C VAL A 96 13.87 20.20 21.77
N VAL A 97 14.82 20.66 22.57
CA VAL A 97 15.21 22.06 22.64
C VAL A 97 16.62 22.19 22.12
N GLY A 98 16.84 23.15 21.22
CA GLY A 98 18.16 23.51 20.72
C GLY A 98 18.44 25.00 20.91
N ALA A 99 19.71 25.37 20.76
CA ALA A 99 20.15 26.76 20.79
C ALA A 99 21.03 27.09 19.57
N VAL A 100 20.92 28.33 19.11
CA VAL A 100 21.68 28.86 17.97
C VAL A 100 22.08 30.29 18.25
N GLU A 101 23.32 30.62 17.94
CA GLU A 101 23.77 32.01 17.91
C GLU A 101 23.08 32.78 16.79
N ARG A 102 22.68 34.03 17.01
CA ARG A 102 21.89 34.81 16.04
C ARG A 102 22.48 34.85 14.63
N LYS A 103 23.81 34.88 14.52
CA LYS A 103 24.57 34.88 13.25
C LYS A 103 24.56 33.54 12.51
N HIS A 104 24.23 32.44 13.17
CA HIS A 104 24.21 31.09 12.60
C HIS A 104 22.79 30.60 12.26
N LEU A 105 21.77 31.42 12.52
CA LEU A 105 20.37 31.06 12.22
C LEU A 105 20.20 30.70 10.73
N LEU A 106 19.48 29.60 10.49
CA LEU A 106 19.10 29.12 9.16
C LEU A 106 17.56 29.04 9.03
N PRO A 107 17.02 29.07 7.80
CA PRO A 107 17.69 29.36 6.54
C PRO A 107 18.02 30.85 6.36
N ARG A 108 19.16 31.15 5.73
CA ARG A 108 19.53 32.51 5.28
C ARG A 108 18.96 32.75 3.88
N VAL A 109 17.63 32.77 3.80
CA VAL A 109 16.87 32.79 2.53
C VAL A 109 17.33 33.89 1.58
N SER A 110 17.61 35.10 2.10
CA SER A 110 18.07 36.25 1.32
C SER A 110 19.47 36.09 0.73
N GLU A 111 20.27 35.15 1.23
CA GLU A 111 21.62 34.89 0.73
C GLU A 111 21.63 33.82 -0.36
N ILE A 112 20.57 33.02 -0.52
CA ILE A 112 20.54 31.92 -1.51
C ILE A 112 20.45 32.51 -2.92
N VAL A 113 21.43 32.17 -3.77
CA VAL A 113 21.48 32.67 -5.16
C VAL A 113 21.81 31.57 -6.16
N ALA A 114 21.54 31.84 -7.43
CA ALA A 114 21.99 30.97 -8.52
C ALA A 114 23.51 30.77 -8.47
N GLY A 115 23.95 29.53 -8.60
CA GLY A 115 25.36 29.14 -8.44
C GLY A 115 25.70 28.53 -7.09
N ASP A 116 24.82 28.62 -6.10
CA ASP A 116 24.92 27.78 -4.90
C ASP A 116 24.84 26.30 -5.28
N VAL A 117 25.53 25.48 -4.51
CA VAL A 117 25.63 24.04 -4.71
C VAL A 117 24.77 23.32 -3.69
N VAL A 118 24.13 22.26 -4.15
CA VAL A 118 23.27 21.42 -3.30
C VAL A 118 24.03 20.15 -2.95
N ILE A 119 24.29 19.98 -1.66
CA ILE A 119 24.94 18.78 -1.10
C ILE A 119 23.86 17.92 -0.44
N GLY A 120 23.79 16.65 -0.80
CA GLY A 120 22.90 15.66 -0.20
C GLY A 120 23.67 14.73 0.72
N LEU A 121 23.09 14.43 1.88
CA LEU A 121 23.59 13.43 2.80
C LEU A 121 22.76 12.14 2.66
N PRO A 122 23.41 10.97 2.46
CA PRO A 122 22.69 9.72 2.27
C PRO A 122 21.76 9.38 3.45
N SER A 123 20.56 8.88 3.15
CA SER A 123 19.68 8.26 4.14
C SER A 123 20.17 6.86 4.51
N SER A 124 19.66 6.31 5.61
CA SER A 124 19.89 4.92 6.01
C SER A 124 18.87 3.96 5.40
N GLY A 125 17.79 4.48 4.81
CA GLY A 125 16.67 3.71 4.29
C GLY A 125 15.44 4.61 4.12
N LEU A 126 14.29 4.15 4.60
CA LEU A 126 13.03 4.90 4.58
C LEU A 126 13.00 6.06 5.58
N HIS A 127 13.85 6.00 6.61
CA HIS A 127 13.74 6.84 7.81
C HIS A 127 12.37 6.63 8.47
N SER A 128 11.69 7.68 8.94
CA SER A 128 10.40 7.60 9.63
C SER A 128 9.20 8.07 8.78
N ASN A 129 9.26 7.97 7.45
CA ASN A 129 8.20 8.49 6.56
C ASN A 129 7.76 7.46 5.51
N GLY A 130 6.52 7.58 5.02
CA GLY A 130 5.98 6.70 3.98
C GLY A 130 5.47 5.32 4.47
N PHE A 131 5.44 5.07 5.78
CA PHE A 131 5.09 3.76 6.36
C PHE A 131 3.64 3.33 6.10
N SER A 132 2.71 4.25 5.88
CA SER A 132 1.35 3.90 5.45
C SER A 132 1.32 3.21 4.09
N LEU A 133 2.19 3.64 3.16
CA LEU A 133 2.33 2.99 1.86
C LEU A 133 3.04 1.65 2.01
N VAL A 134 4.08 1.56 2.85
CA VAL A 134 4.77 0.30 3.16
C VAL A 134 3.79 -0.76 3.67
N ARG A 135 2.99 -0.45 4.71
CA ARG A 135 1.98 -1.37 5.26
C ARG A 135 1.01 -1.84 4.18
N ARG A 136 0.50 -0.92 3.36
CA ARG A 136 -0.39 -1.27 2.25
C ARG A 136 0.27 -2.23 1.26
N VAL A 137 1.55 -2.06 0.96
CA VAL A 137 2.29 -3.00 0.09
C VAL A 137 2.41 -4.38 0.74
N MET A 138 2.72 -4.45 2.04
CA MET A 138 2.76 -5.71 2.78
C MET A 138 1.41 -6.44 2.73
N ASP A 139 0.32 -5.72 3.01
CA ASP A 139 -1.05 -6.26 2.99
C ASP A 139 -1.46 -6.77 1.61
N LEU A 140 -1.14 -6.01 0.56
CA LEU A 140 -1.46 -6.36 -0.83
C LEU A 140 -0.81 -7.68 -1.23
N HIS A 141 0.44 -7.92 -0.80
CA HIS A 141 1.19 -9.13 -1.14
C HIS A 141 1.05 -10.24 -0.10
N GLY A 142 0.31 -10.00 0.99
CA GLY A 142 0.19 -10.96 2.10
C GLY A 142 1.54 -11.31 2.74
N LEU A 143 2.46 -10.36 2.77
CA LEU A 143 3.79 -10.54 3.33
C LEU A 143 3.76 -10.33 4.85
N SER A 144 4.51 -11.16 5.57
CA SER A 144 4.81 -10.94 6.99
C SER A 144 6.14 -10.20 7.13
N TYR A 145 6.29 -9.35 8.15
CA TYR A 145 7.56 -8.70 8.45
C TYR A 145 8.70 -9.67 8.78
N ASN A 146 8.37 -10.87 9.28
CA ASN A 146 9.36 -11.92 9.53
C ASN A 146 9.80 -12.67 8.27
N SER A 147 9.22 -12.35 7.11
CA SER A 147 9.62 -12.95 5.84
C SER A 147 11.02 -12.48 5.42
N PRO A 148 11.80 -13.30 4.70
CA PRO A 148 13.06 -12.86 4.11
C PRO A 148 12.88 -11.61 3.24
N SER A 149 13.76 -10.64 3.40
CA SER A 149 13.79 -9.46 2.56
C SER A 149 14.20 -9.83 1.13
N PRO A 150 13.48 -9.39 0.09
CA PRO A 150 13.86 -9.67 -1.29
C PRO A 150 15.06 -8.85 -1.78
N PHE A 151 15.61 -7.94 -0.96
CA PHE A 151 16.65 -6.99 -1.32
C PHE A 151 17.83 -6.93 -0.33
N SER A 152 17.89 -7.84 0.65
CA SER A 152 18.97 -7.95 1.63
C SER A 152 18.98 -9.33 2.29
N ASP A 153 20.01 -9.65 3.07
CA ASP A 153 20.10 -10.91 3.84
C ASP A 153 19.30 -10.92 5.17
N LYS A 154 18.56 -9.85 5.47
CA LYS A 154 17.73 -9.71 6.67
C LYS A 154 16.26 -10.05 6.39
N THR A 155 15.42 -10.00 7.42
CA THR A 155 13.96 -9.99 7.28
C THR A 155 13.45 -8.63 6.75
N LEU A 156 12.23 -8.61 6.24
CA LEU A 156 11.55 -7.36 5.85
C LEU A 156 11.44 -6.38 7.03
N GLY A 157 11.09 -6.88 8.22
CA GLY A 157 10.98 -6.10 9.44
C GLY A 157 12.28 -5.39 9.80
N GLU A 158 13.39 -6.13 9.85
CA GLU A 158 14.72 -5.58 10.17
C GLU A 158 15.18 -4.50 9.19
N GLU A 159 14.91 -4.66 7.88
CA GLU A 159 15.24 -3.62 6.90
C GLU A 159 14.33 -2.39 7.03
N LEU A 160 13.02 -2.61 7.19
CA LEU A 160 12.05 -1.52 7.32
C LEU A 160 12.22 -0.72 8.62
N LEU A 161 12.75 -1.35 9.67
CA LEU A 161 13.07 -0.75 10.96
C LEU A 161 14.53 -0.25 11.06
N THR A 162 15.25 -0.16 9.94
CA THR A 162 16.57 0.48 9.91
C THR A 162 16.43 1.93 10.39
N PRO A 163 17.09 2.32 11.49
CA PRO A 163 16.80 3.57 12.17
C PRO A 163 17.18 4.80 11.34
N THR A 164 16.43 5.88 11.53
CA THR A 164 16.69 7.19 10.94
C THR A 164 18.07 7.69 11.34
N LYS A 165 18.82 8.19 10.36
CA LYS A 165 20.19 8.66 10.58
C LYS A 165 20.18 10.02 11.28
N ILE A 166 21.05 10.18 12.28
CA ILE A 166 21.28 11.45 12.98
C ILE A 166 22.44 12.19 12.31
N TYR A 167 22.22 13.44 11.89
CA TYR A 167 23.23 14.21 11.12
C TYR A 167 23.91 15.33 11.94
N VAL A 168 23.51 15.53 13.19
CA VAL A 168 23.90 16.69 14.01
C VAL A 168 25.41 16.86 14.11
N LYS A 169 26.13 15.84 14.59
CA LYS A 169 27.58 15.92 14.81
C LYS A 169 28.37 16.13 13.52
N ASP A 170 27.89 15.56 12.41
CA ASP A 170 28.55 15.68 11.11
C ASP A 170 28.41 17.11 10.55
N VAL A 171 27.23 17.73 10.70
CA VAL A 171 26.90 19.01 10.04
C VAL A 171 27.25 20.22 10.89
N MET A 172 27.13 20.14 12.22
CA MET A 172 27.32 21.28 13.12
C MET A 172 28.66 22.04 12.93
N PRO A 173 29.80 21.36 12.68
CA PRO A 173 31.09 22.05 12.46
C PRO A 173 31.13 22.96 11.22
N PHE A 174 30.14 22.86 10.32
CA PHE A 174 30.09 23.59 9.05
C PHE A 174 28.93 24.59 8.98
N ILE A 175 28.23 24.85 10.09
CA ILE A 175 26.97 25.60 10.07
C ILE A 175 27.12 27.06 9.60
N ASP A 176 28.31 27.64 9.78
CA ASP A 176 28.68 28.97 9.32
C ASP A 176 28.83 29.03 7.78
N LYS A 177 29.16 27.90 7.14
CA LYS A 177 29.39 27.74 5.69
C LYS A 177 28.14 27.36 4.91
N VAL A 178 27.02 27.08 5.58
CA VAL A 178 25.76 26.65 4.96
C VAL A 178 24.76 27.81 4.92
N ARG A 179 24.00 27.92 3.81
CA ARG A 179 22.93 28.92 3.66
C ARG A 179 21.57 28.40 4.12
N ALA A 180 21.31 27.12 3.91
CA ALA A 180 20.09 26.47 4.33
C ALA A 180 20.27 24.96 4.44
N ILE A 181 19.43 24.34 5.28
CA ILE A 181 19.37 22.90 5.47
C ILE A 181 17.90 22.48 5.35
N ALA A 182 17.64 21.41 4.60
CA ALA A 182 16.33 20.78 4.54
C ALA A 182 16.43 19.31 4.95
N HIS A 183 15.71 18.94 6.00
CA HIS A 183 15.51 17.55 6.39
C HIS A 183 14.43 16.92 5.53
N ILE A 184 14.75 15.80 4.89
CA ILE A 184 13.90 15.17 3.89
C ILE A 184 12.99 14.16 4.57
N THR A 185 11.80 14.62 4.93
CA THR A 185 10.78 13.86 5.67
C THR A 185 9.54 13.62 4.80
N GLY A 186 8.33 13.66 5.37
CA GLY A 186 7.08 13.63 4.62
C GLY A 186 7.04 14.76 3.57
N GLY A 187 6.59 14.46 2.36
CA GLY A 187 6.71 15.37 1.22
C GLY A 187 7.99 15.19 0.39
N GLY A 188 8.94 14.38 0.87
CA GLY A 188 10.14 13.98 0.13
C GLY A 188 11.01 15.16 -0.31
N LEU A 189 11.77 14.98 -1.39
CA LEU A 189 12.66 16.01 -1.92
C LEU A 189 11.90 17.23 -2.46
N VAL A 190 10.73 16.98 -3.07
CA VAL A 190 10.01 18.00 -3.84
C VAL A 190 9.18 18.95 -2.97
N GLU A 191 8.85 18.59 -1.74
CA GLU A 191 8.14 19.49 -0.80
C GLU A 191 9.03 20.04 0.31
N ASN A 192 10.08 19.34 0.73
CA ASN A 192 10.93 19.82 1.83
C ASN A 192 11.96 20.87 1.39
N ILE A 193 12.61 20.68 0.24
CA ILE A 193 13.62 21.63 -0.27
C ILE A 193 13.00 23.03 -0.54
N PRO A 194 11.82 23.19 -1.15
CA PRO A 194 11.22 24.51 -1.37
C PRO A 194 10.99 25.35 -0.11
N ARG A 195 10.80 24.72 1.07
CA ARG A 195 10.53 25.42 2.33
C ARG A 195 11.68 26.32 2.78
N VAL A 196 12.89 26.10 2.25
CA VAL A 196 14.09 26.87 2.59
C VAL A 196 14.59 27.75 1.45
N LEU A 197 13.89 27.80 0.32
CA LEU A 197 14.28 28.56 -0.87
C LEU A 197 13.52 29.88 -0.98
N PRO A 198 14.13 30.96 -1.51
CA PRO A 198 13.38 32.11 -1.99
C PRO A 198 12.58 31.75 -3.25
N SER A 199 11.53 32.53 -3.54
CA SER A 199 10.58 32.26 -4.63
C SER A 199 11.17 32.36 -6.04
N ASN A 200 12.30 33.05 -6.20
CA ASN A 200 12.98 33.35 -7.47
C ASN A 200 14.05 32.32 -7.88
N VAL A 201 14.24 31.24 -7.10
CA VAL A 201 15.22 30.20 -7.44
C VAL A 201 14.60 28.81 -7.56
N THR A 202 15.24 27.96 -8.35
CA THR A 202 14.94 26.54 -8.48
C THR A 202 16.18 25.71 -8.18
N VAL A 203 15.99 24.58 -7.50
CA VAL A 203 17.03 23.57 -7.27
C VAL A 203 16.95 22.52 -8.37
N ARG A 204 18.06 22.32 -9.09
CA ARG A 204 18.19 21.27 -10.09
C ARG A 204 19.10 20.17 -9.55
N LEU A 205 18.51 19.01 -9.25
CA LEU A 205 19.20 17.82 -8.80
C LEU A 205 19.51 16.90 -9.99
N ASP A 206 20.62 16.17 -9.92
CA ASP A 206 20.99 15.11 -10.86
C ASP A 206 21.06 13.77 -10.12
N ALA A 207 20.04 12.92 -10.35
CA ALA A 207 19.89 11.63 -9.70
C ALA A 207 21.03 10.64 -10.01
N SER A 208 21.86 10.88 -11.03
CA SER A 208 23.03 10.02 -11.26
C SER A 208 24.12 10.16 -10.20
N HIS A 209 24.01 11.11 -9.26
CA HIS A 209 25.03 11.38 -8.24
C HIS A 209 24.81 10.66 -6.91
N TRP A 210 23.69 9.96 -6.72
CA TRP A 210 23.45 9.16 -5.52
C TRP A 210 22.85 7.81 -5.88
N THR A 211 22.73 6.94 -4.90
CA THR A 211 22.14 5.61 -5.04
C THR A 211 20.79 5.58 -4.33
N LEU A 212 19.83 4.89 -4.94
CA LEU A 212 18.54 4.65 -4.31
C LEU A 212 18.65 3.43 -3.38
N PRO A 213 18.23 3.53 -2.11
CA PRO A 213 18.16 2.38 -1.21
C PRO A 213 17.36 1.23 -1.83
N PRO A 214 17.85 -0.04 -1.73
CA PRO A 214 17.18 -1.19 -2.34
C PRO A 214 15.71 -1.35 -1.95
N VAL A 215 15.36 -1.06 -0.68
CA VAL A 215 13.98 -1.07 -0.17
C VAL A 215 13.03 -0.19 -1.01
N LEU A 216 13.48 0.96 -1.51
CA LEU A 216 12.66 1.84 -2.34
C LEU A 216 12.48 1.29 -3.76
N GLY A 217 13.49 0.59 -4.29
CA GLY A 217 13.38 -0.14 -5.57
C GLY A 217 12.37 -1.28 -5.50
N TRP A 218 12.36 -2.02 -4.39
CA TRP A 218 11.35 -3.05 -4.14
C TRP A 218 9.95 -2.46 -3.95
N LEU A 219 9.79 -1.45 -3.09
CA LEU A 219 8.49 -0.79 -2.86
C LEU A 219 7.89 -0.21 -4.14
N ALA A 220 8.73 0.27 -5.05
CA ALA A 220 8.31 0.74 -6.37
C ALA A 220 7.57 -0.33 -7.18
N VAL A 221 8.17 -1.52 -7.24
CA VAL A 221 7.68 -2.65 -8.03
C VAL A 221 6.49 -3.26 -7.33
N ALA A 222 6.66 -3.63 -6.05
CA ALA A 222 5.63 -4.28 -5.26
C ALA A 222 4.40 -3.37 -5.07
N GLY A 223 4.60 -2.07 -4.85
CA GLY A 223 3.52 -1.10 -4.68
C GLY A 223 3.01 -0.45 -5.96
N GLY A 224 3.65 -0.70 -7.12
CA GLY A 224 3.39 0.00 -8.38
C GLY A 224 3.43 1.52 -8.24
N VAL A 225 4.41 2.03 -7.49
CA VAL A 225 4.52 3.44 -7.13
C VAL A 225 5.24 4.20 -8.24
N GLY A 226 4.57 5.19 -8.84
CA GLY A 226 5.16 6.00 -9.90
C GLY A 226 6.21 6.99 -9.39
N LYS A 227 7.14 7.40 -10.27
CA LYS A 227 8.27 8.31 -9.99
C LYS A 227 7.87 9.57 -9.20
N LYS A 228 6.78 10.22 -9.60
CA LYS A 228 6.28 11.43 -8.96
C LYS A 228 5.87 11.19 -7.50
N GLU A 229 5.23 10.06 -7.23
CA GLU A 229 4.78 9.71 -5.88
C GLU A 229 5.97 9.34 -4.99
N LEU A 230 6.98 8.64 -5.52
CA LEU A 230 8.19 8.34 -4.75
C LEU A 230 8.92 9.60 -4.30
N LEU A 231 9.12 10.54 -5.21
CA LEU A 231 9.79 11.82 -4.92
C LEU A 231 9.03 12.69 -3.90
N ARG A 232 7.70 12.50 -3.82
CA ARG A 232 6.81 13.21 -2.88
C ARG A 232 6.63 12.48 -1.56
N THR A 233 6.86 11.17 -1.50
CA THR A 233 6.56 10.37 -0.31
C THR A 233 7.82 9.94 0.43
N PHE A 234 8.93 9.71 -0.28
CA PHE A 234 10.17 9.19 0.29
C PHE A 234 11.35 10.13 0.10
N ASN A 235 12.39 9.88 0.90
CA ASN A 235 13.66 10.60 0.83
C ASN A 235 14.52 10.23 -0.41
N CYS A 236 14.18 9.12 -1.10
CA CYS A 236 14.87 8.64 -2.30
C CYS A 236 16.39 8.50 -2.16
N GLY A 237 16.87 8.17 -0.96
CA GLY A 237 18.29 7.98 -0.66
C GLY A 237 18.99 9.19 -0.07
N ILE A 238 18.33 10.35 0.03
CA ILE A 238 18.91 11.58 0.57
C ILE A 238 18.12 12.00 1.81
N GLY A 239 18.70 11.86 3.00
CA GLY A 239 18.04 12.20 4.26
C GLY A 239 18.13 13.68 4.64
N LEU A 240 19.21 14.36 4.25
CA LEU A 240 19.43 15.78 4.54
C LEU A 240 20.01 16.48 3.31
N VAL A 241 19.59 17.73 3.07
CA VAL A 241 20.10 18.58 1.99
C VAL A 241 20.70 19.86 2.58
N LEU A 242 21.90 20.22 2.13
CA LEU A 242 22.59 21.47 2.45
C LEU A 242 22.70 22.34 1.20
N ILE A 243 22.38 23.62 1.31
CA ILE A 243 22.64 24.63 0.27
C ILE A 243 23.90 25.38 0.67
N VAL A 244 24.95 25.27 -0.15
CA VAL A 244 26.30 25.72 0.19
C VAL A 244 26.84 26.67 -0.89
N PRO A 245 27.42 27.82 -0.52
CA PRO A 245 28.13 28.68 -1.46
C PRO A 245 29.26 27.90 -2.15
N ALA A 246 29.44 28.12 -3.45
CA ALA A 246 30.44 27.39 -4.26
C ALA A 246 31.85 27.35 -3.63
N ARG A 247 32.26 28.43 -2.95
CA ARG A 247 33.56 28.54 -2.27
C ARG A 247 33.77 27.57 -1.09
N TYR A 248 32.70 27.09 -0.46
CA TYR A 248 32.78 26.19 0.70
C TYR A 248 32.50 24.72 0.36
N VAL A 249 32.17 24.41 -0.90
CA VAL A 249 31.75 23.06 -1.30
C VAL A 249 32.83 22.02 -1.01
N THR A 250 34.09 22.29 -1.33
CA THR A 250 35.20 21.36 -1.10
C THR A 250 35.37 21.05 0.38
N ASP A 251 35.27 22.07 1.23
CA ASP A 251 35.42 21.98 2.68
C ASP A 251 34.29 21.15 3.30
N VAL A 252 33.04 21.53 3.03
CA VAL A 252 31.85 20.83 3.54
C VAL A 252 31.79 19.38 3.04
N ARG A 253 32.07 19.13 1.75
CA ARG A 253 32.03 17.78 1.18
C ARG A 253 33.11 16.87 1.76
N SER A 254 34.31 17.40 2.03
CA SER A 254 35.42 16.59 2.55
C SER A 254 35.30 16.36 4.05
N GLY A 255 34.64 17.27 4.76
CA GLY A 255 34.45 17.18 6.20
C GLY A 255 33.24 16.35 6.65
N ILE A 256 32.25 16.15 5.79
CA ILE A 256 31.05 15.37 6.10
C ILE A 256 31.12 13.99 5.43
N PRO A 257 31.06 12.88 6.20
CA PRO A 257 31.13 11.53 5.66
C PRO A 257 30.05 11.27 4.60
N ASN A 258 30.47 10.79 3.43
CA ASN A 258 29.60 10.43 2.31
C ASN A 258 28.73 11.58 1.77
N ALA A 259 29.10 12.84 2.00
CA ALA A 259 28.40 13.97 1.41
C ALA A 259 28.56 14.00 -0.12
N LEU A 260 27.44 14.16 -0.84
CA LEU A 260 27.39 14.10 -2.29
C LEU A 260 26.97 15.46 -2.86
N VAL A 261 27.68 15.95 -3.88
CA VAL A 261 27.20 17.09 -4.66
C VAL A 261 26.12 16.58 -5.59
N ILE A 262 24.86 16.85 -5.26
CA ILE A 262 23.69 16.28 -5.97
C ILE A 262 23.02 17.29 -6.90
N GLY A 263 23.41 18.56 -6.87
CA GLY A 263 22.77 19.56 -7.71
C GLY A 263 23.28 20.98 -7.50
N SER A 264 22.54 21.93 -8.04
CA SER A 264 22.81 23.37 -7.88
C SER A 264 21.53 24.20 -7.90
N VAL A 265 21.60 25.37 -7.29
CA VAL A 265 20.57 26.41 -7.35
C VAL A 265 20.71 27.17 -8.67
N LYS A 266 19.58 27.42 -9.34
CA LYS A 266 19.46 28.17 -10.59
C LYS A 266 18.39 29.24 -10.45
N GLU A 267 18.42 30.23 -11.33
CA GLU A 267 17.32 31.19 -11.47
C GLU A 267 16.04 30.46 -11.88
N ARG A 268 14.92 30.85 -11.27
CA ARG A 268 13.61 30.29 -11.56
C ARG A 268 12.92 31.07 -12.68
N ASN A 269 12.52 30.37 -13.73
CA ASN A 269 11.85 30.92 -14.90
C ASN A 269 10.34 30.64 -14.83
N GLY A 270 9.55 31.71 -14.73
CA GLY A 270 8.08 31.63 -14.69
C GLY A 270 7.57 30.68 -13.61
N ASP A 271 6.68 29.77 -14.01
CA ASP A 271 6.01 28.82 -13.12
C ASP A 271 6.77 27.50 -12.96
N GLU A 272 8.06 27.42 -13.32
CA GLU A 272 8.79 26.15 -13.19
C GLU A 272 8.80 25.67 -11.72
N PRO A 273 8.79 24.35 -11.46
CA PRO A 273 8.88 23.84 -10.09
C PRO A 273 10.15 24.33 -9.38
N GLN A 274 10.07 24.59 -8.07
CA GLN A 274 11.25 24.98 -7.27
C GLN A 274 12.24 23.82 -7.07
N VAL A 275 11.86 22.58 -7.39
CA VAL A 275 12.74 21.42 -7.42
C VAL A 275 12.53 20.64 -8.71
N VAL A 276 13.61 20.40 -9.43
CA VAL A 276 13.63 19.56 -10.63
C VAL A 276 14.67 18.46 -10.43
N VAL A 277 14.23 17.20 -10.47
CA VAL A 277 15.10 16.03 -10.34
C VAL A 277 15.34 15.41 -11.71
N LYS A 278 16.52 15.63 -12.28
CA LYS A 278 16.93 15.06 -13.57
C LYS A 278 17.38 13.62 -13.40
N LYS A 279 17.24 12.82 -14.47
CA LYS A 279 17.66 11.42 -14.56
C LYS A 279 17.12 10.50 -13.45
N PHE A 280 16.06 10.91 -12.75
CA PHE A 280 15.49 10.08 -11.69
C PHE A 280 15.01 8.73 -12.21
N GLY A 281 14.54 8.67 -13.46
CA GLY A 281 14.19 7.41 -14.12
C GLY A 281 15.35 6.41 -14.22
N GLU A 282 16.54 6.86 -14.56
CA GLU A 282 17.73 6.02 -14.73
C GLU A 282 18.25 5.49 -13.39
N LEU A 283 18.23 6.34 -12.35
CA LEU A 283 18.54 5.93 -10.98
C LEU A 283 17.64 4.77 -10.52
N PHE A 284 16.40 4.79 -11.01
CA PHE A 284 15.33 3.90 -10.57
C PHE A 284 15.37 2.51 -11.22
N GLU A 285 15.88 2.41 -12.45
CA GLU A 285 15.86 1.15 -13.20
C GLU A 285 16.73 0.08 -12.54
N LYS A 286 17.95 0.42 -12.10
CA LYS A 286 18.89 -0.57 -11.54
C LYS A 286 18.35 -1.29 -10.29
N PRO A 287 17.81 -0.61 -9.26
CA PRO A 287 17.27 -1.28 -8.08
C PRO A 287 15.95 -2.02 -8.35
N MET A 288 15.19 -1.65 -9.39
CA MET A 288 13.94 -2.35 -9.73
C MET A 288 14.17 -3.67 -10.48
N LEU A 289 15.16 -3.71 -11.38
CA LEU A 289 15.37 -4.82 -12.33
C LEU A 289 15.33 -6.23 -11.69
N PRO A 290 15.97 -6.48 -10.53
CA PRO A 290 15.90 -7.78 -9.86
C PRO A 290 14.47 -8.19 -9.47
N HIS A 291 13.62 -7.22 -9.15
CA HIS A 291 12.25 -7.44 -8.71
C HIS A 291 11.25 -7.50 -9.87
N ILE A 292 11.58 -6.91 -11.02
CA ILE A 292 10.70 -6.91 -12.21
C ILE A 292 10.46 -8.34 -12.69
N SER A 293 11.47 -9.21 -12.75
CA SER A 293 11.27 -10.59 -13.24
C SER A 293 10.31 -11.39 -12.35
N SER A 294 10.45 -11.26 -11.02
CA SER A 294 9.53 -11.87 -10.05
C SER A 294 8.11 -11.32 -10.22
N TYR A 295 7.97 -9.99 -10.34
CA TYR A 295 6.67 -9.34 -10.54
C TYR A 295 6.02 -9.70 -11.89
N VAL A 296 6.79 -9.77 -12.98
CA VAL A 296 6.31 -10.20 -14.31
C VAL A 296 5.91 -11.68 -14.28
N THR A 297 6.63 -12.52 -13.54
CA THR A 297 6.26 -13.93 -13.34
C THR A 297 4.94 -14.04 -12.57
N GLN A 298 4.76 -13.26 -11.50
CA GLN A 298 3.50 -13.16 -10.74
C GLN A 298 2.34 -12.61 -11.59
N LEU A 299 2.60 -11.59 -12.41
CA LEU A 299 1.63 -11.05 -13.38
C LEU A 299 1.22 -12.08 -14.43
N SER A 300 2.15 -12.95 -14.84
CA SER A 300 1.92 -14.02 -15.83
C SER A 300 1.20 -15.24 -15.24
N ALA A 301 1.22 -15.40 -13.91
CA ALA A 301 0.50 -16.46 -13.20
C ALA A 301 -0.99 -16.15 -12.95
N ARG A 302 -1.47 -14.94 -13.30
CA ARG A 302 -2.86 -14.53 -13.07
C ARG A 302 -3.84 -15.32 -13.93
N LYS A 303 -4.91 -15.80 -13.31
CA LYS A 303 -6.03 -16.43 -14.01
C LYS A 303 -6.86 -15.38 -14.76
N ARG A 304 -7.19 -15.68 -16.00
CA ARG A 304 -8.05 -14.88 -16.88
C ARG A 304 -9.51 -15.18 -16.53
N VAL A 305 -10.23 -14.17 -16.06
CA VAL A 305 -11.60 -14.32 -15.54
C VAL A 305 -12.60 -13.76 -16.53
N ALA A 306 -13.68 -14.50 -16.77
CA ALA A 306 -14.88 -13.95 -17.38
C ALA A 306 -16.01 -13.82 -16.36
N VAL A 307 -16.78 -12.73 -16.44
CA VAL A 307 -17.95 -12.51 -15.58
C VAL A 307 -19.22 -12.51 -16.43
N LEU A 308 -20.17 -13.38 -16.08
CA LEU A 308 -21.48 -13.48 -16.73
C LEU A 308 -22.52 -12.73 -15.90
N ILE A 309 -23.28 -11.84 -16.56
CA ILE A 309 -24.25 -10.94 -15.91
C ILE A 309 -25.57 -10.83 -16.68
N SER A 310 -26.67 -10.49 -15.97
CA SER A 310 -27.97 -10.20 -16.60
C SER A 310 -28.57 -8.82 -16.26
N GLY A 311 -27.89 -8.00 -15.46
CA GLY A 311 -28.50 -6.81 -14.88
C GLY A 311 -27.54 -5.70 -14.45
N SER A 312 -27.76 -5.15 -13.26
CA SER A 312 -27.10 -3.93 -12.76
C SER A 312 -25.58 -4.05 -12.61
N GLY A 313 -25.08 -5.28 -12.42
CA GLY A 313 -23.66 -5.61 -12.31
C GLY A 313 -23.00 -5.07 -11.04
N THR A 314 -23.69 -5.05 -9.89
CA THR A 314 -23.09 -4.59 -8.63
C THR A 314 -22.02 -5.55 -8.11
N ASN A 315 -22.27 -6.87 -8.17
CA ASN A 315 -21.24 -7.88 -7.92
C ASN A 315 -20.08 -7.82 -8.93
N LEU A 316 -20.36 -7.52 -10.20
CA LEU A 316 -19.31 -7.23 -11.18
C LEU A 316 -18.46 -6.02 -10.76
N GLN A 317 -19.07 -4.93 -10.27
CA GLN A 317 -18.32 -3.78 -9.79
C GLN A 317 -17.36 -4.16 -8.65
N ALA A 318 -17.83 -4.96 -7.68
CA ALA A 318 -16.98 -5.42 -6.58
C ALA A 318 -15.78 -6.24 -7.08
N LEU A 319 -15.98 -7.12 -8.08
CA LEU A 319 -14.89 -7.87 -8.71
C LEU A 319 -13.93 -6.95 -9.50
N ILE A 320 -14.45 -5.95 -10.21
CA ILE A 320 -13.64 -4.94 -10.92
C ILE A 320 -12.78 -4.17 -9.92
N ASP A 321 -13.38 -3.65 -8.85
CA ASP A 321 -12.68 -2.84 -7.85
C ASP A 321 -11.58 -3.66 -7.16
N ALA A 322 -11.84 -4.93 -6.87
CA ALA A 322 -10.84 -5.84 -6.30
C ALA A 322 -9.69 -6.17 -7.26
N THR A 323 -9.95 -6.20 -8.57
CA THR A 323 -8.94 -6.55 -9.60
C THR A 323 -8.31 -5.33 -10.28
N ALA A 324 -8.71 -4.11 -9.93
CA ALA A 324 -8.18 -2.89 -10.53
C ALA A 324 -6.72 -2.59 -10.11
N GLY A 325 -5.92 -2.03 -11.02
CA GLY A 325 -4.53 -1.68 -10.79
C GLY A 325 -3.69 -2.89 -10.30
N ASN A 326 -2.94 -2.70 -9.22
CA ASN A 326 -2.15 -3.76 -8.58
C ASN A 326 -3.01 -4.81 -7.85
N GLY A 327 -4.32 -4.55 -7.69
CA GLY A 327 -5.27 -5.51 -7.13
C GLY A 327 -5.33 -6.82 -7.93
N SER A 328 -5.16 -6.77 -9.26
CA SER A 328 -5.11 -7.98 -10.10
C SER A 328 -3.98 -8.95 -9.73
N VAL A 329 -2.83 -8.44 -9.25
CA VAL A 329 -1.70 -9.26 -8.80
C VAL A 329 -2.01 -9.91 -7.46
N ALA A 330 -2.45 -9.10 -6.49
CA ALA A 330 -2.86 -9.56 -5.17
C ALA A 330 -4.01 -10.58 -5.21
N MET A 331 -4.90 -10.44 -6.19
CA MET A 331 -6.03 -11.34 -6.40
C MET A 331 -5.66 -12.61 -7.17
N GLY A 332 -4.49 -12.67 -7.81
CA GLY A 332 -4.14 -13.73 -8.75
C GLY A 332 -5.07 -13.80 -9.96
N ALA A 333 -5.86 -12.76 -10.23
CA ALA A 333 -6.98 -12.77 -11.17
C ALA A 333 -7.03 -11.49 -11.99
N HIS A 334 -7.41 -11.61 -13.26
CA HIS A 334 -7.60 -10.49 -14.17
C HIS A 334 -8.88 -10.69 -14.99
N ILE A 335 -9.83 -9.76 -14.87
CA ILE A 335 -11.09 -9.81 -15.62
C ILE A 335 -10.82 -9.40 -17.08
N VAL A 336 -10.95 -10.36 -17.99
CA VAL A 336 -10.65 -10.16 -19.42
C VAL A 336 -11.91 -10.01 -20.27
N LEU A 337 -13.06 -10.41 -19.74
CA LEU A 337 -14.30 -10.49 -20.49
C LEU A 337 -15.53 -10.35 -19.57
N VAL A 338 -16.51 -9.58 -20.00
CA VAL A 338 -17.86 -9.59 -19.41
C VAL A 338 -18.87 -9.98 -20.48
N ILE A 339 -19.63 -11.05 -20.24
CA ILE A 339 -20.69 -11.50 -21.14
C ILE A 339 -22.04 -11.16 -20.50
N SER A 340 -22.93 -10.52 -21.26
CA SER A 340 -24.32 -10.38 -20.85
C SER A 340 -25.29 -11.06 -21.80
N ASN A 341 -26.31 -11.70 -21.22
CA ASN A 341 -27.44 -12.23 -21.98
C ASN A 341 -28.52 -11.20 -22.29
N LYS A 342 -28.35 -9.95 -21.86
CA LYS A 342 -29.24 -8.85 -22.16
C LYS A 342 -28.42 -7.67 -22.73
N PRO A 343 -28.86 -7.05 -23.82
CA PRO A 343 -28.22 -5.83 -24.31
C PRO A 343 -28.45 -4.67 -23.32
N ASP A 344 -27.60 -3.65 -23.40
CA ASP A 344 -27.79 -2.34 -22.77
C ASP A 344 -27.94 -2.32 -21.23
N VAL A 345 -27.53 -3.39 -20.54
CA VAL A 345 -27.57 -3.44 -19.08
C VAL A 345 -26.49 -2.56 -18.44
N ARG A 346 -26.79 -2.00 -17.26
CA ARG A 346 -25.85 -1.14 -16.52
C ARG A 346 -24.52 -1.84 -16.22
N GLY A 347 -24.51 -3.17 -16.05
CA GLY A 347 -23.27 -3.91 -15.84
C GLY A 347 -22.27 -3.83 -17.01
N LEU A 348 -22.74 -3.77 -18.26
CA LEU A 348 -21.86 -3.60 -19.43
C LEU A 348 -21.18 -2.23 -19.43
N LYS A 349 -21.92 -1.18 -19.04
CA LYS A 349 -21.38 0.19 -18.90
C LYS A 349 -20.28 0.27 -17.83
N ARG A 350 -20.41 -0.53 -16.75
CA ARG A 350 -19.37 -0.63 -15.71
C ARG A 350 -18.09 -1.26 -16.25
N ALA A 351 -18.22 -2.36 -17.00
CA ALA A 351 -17.09 -3.03 -17.64
C ALA A 351 -16.37 -2.13 -18.64
N GLN A 352 -17.11 -1.42 -19.50
CA GLN A 352 -16.55 -0.47 -20.47
C GLN A 352 -15.79 0.67 -19.79
N LYS A 353 -16.33 1.22 -18.68
CA LYS A 353 -15.64 2.26 -17.90
C LYS A 353 -14.32 1.77 -17.29
N ALA A 354 -14.20 0.47 -17.06
CA ALA A 354 -13.00 -0.17 -16.55
C ALA A 354 -12.07 -0.72 -17.66
N ASP A 355 -12.33 -0.38 -18.93
CA ASP A 355 -11.59 -0.86 -20.10
C ASP A 355 -11.58 -2.39 -20.25
N ILE A 356 -12.67 -3.05 -19.84
CA ILE A 356 -12.85 -4.50 -19.94
C ILE A 356 -13.69 -4.81 -21.18
N LYS A 357 -13.25 -5.80 -21.97
CA LYS A 357 -13.98 -6.26 -23.16
C LYS A 357 -15.36 -6.81 -22.79
N THR A 358 -16.37 -6.44 -23.56
CA THR A 358 -17.76 -6.84 -23.34
C THR A 358 -18.35 -7.55 -24.54
N GLU A 359 -19.15 -8.59 -24.31
CA GLU A 359 -19.90 -9.31 -25.35
C GLU A 359 -21.37 -9.45 -24.94
N VAL A 360 -22.27 -9.37 -25.93
CA VAL A 360 -23.71 -9.58 -25.71
C VAL A 360 -24.14 -10.83 -26.48
N ILE A 361 -24.54 -11.87 -25.75
CA ILE A 361 -24.97 -13.15 -26.32
C ILE A 361 -26.40 -13.38 -25.84
N LYS A 362 -27.42 -13.09 -26.66
CA LYS A 362 -28.81 -13.19 -26.21
C LYS A 362 -29.31 -14.62 -26.43
N HIS A 363 -29.94 -15.19 -25.41
CA HIS A 363 -30.55 -16.51 -25.51
C HIS A 363 -31.63 -16.62 -26.61
N THR A 364 -32.25 -15.52 -27.00
CA THR A 364 -33.25 -15.44 -28.09
C THR A 364 -32.65 -15.60 -29.48
N ASP A 365 -31.34 -15.41 -29.62
CA ASP A 365 -30.66 -15.45 -30.91
C ASP A 365 -30.29 -16.90 -31.30
N TYR A 366 -30.56 -17.87 -30.42
CA TYR A 366 -30.19 -19.27 -30.59
C TYR A 366 -31.42 -20.18 -30.53
N PRO A 367 -31.46 -21.25 -31.36
CA PRO A 367 -32.62 -22.12 -31.47
C PRO A 367 -32.82 -23.05 -30.27
N SER A 368 -31.81 -23.20 -29.40
CA SER A 368 -31.88 -24.05 -28.21
C SER A 368 -30.96 -23.55 -27.10
N ARG A 369 -31.21 -23.98 -25.87
CA ARG A 369 -30.33 -23.73 -24.71
C ARG A 369 -28.92 -24.27 -24.96
N LEU A 370 -28.81 -25.42 -25.61
CA LEU A 370 -27.51 -26.03 -25.93
C LEU A 370 -26.69 -25.12 -26.86
N LYS A 371 -27.31 -24.61 -27.93
CA LYS A 371 -26.64 -23.71 -28.89
C LYS A 371 -26.27 -22.37 -28.26
N PHE A 372 -27.10 -21.87 -27.36
CA PHE A 372 -26.81 -20.68 -26.56
C PHE A 372 -25.57 -20.87 -25.66
N ASP A 373 -25.51 -21.98 -24.94
CA ASP A 373 -24.39 -22.30 -24.06
C ASP A 373 -23.09 -22.58 -24.84
N GLU A 374 -23.18 -23.23 -26.00
CA GLU A 374 -22.06 -23.41 -26.94
C GLU A 374 -21.46 -22.07 -27.36
N ALA A 375 -22.29 -21.09 -27.73
CA ALA A 375 -21.81 -19.77 -28.12
C ALA A 375 -21.12 -19.03 -26.96
N ILE A 376 -21.63 -19.16 -25.73
CA ILE A 376 -20.93 -18.67 -24.54
C ILE A 376 -19.57 -19.38 -24.39
N HIS A 377 -19.54 -20.71 -24.51
CA HIS A 377 -18.32 -21.48 -24.37
C HIS A 377 -17.25 -21.09 -25.40
N GLU A 378 -17.63 -20.98 -26.68
CA GLU A 378 -16.74 -20.54 -27.76
C GLU A 378 -16.18 -19.14 -27.49
N CYS A 379 -17.02 -18.22 -27.02
CA CYS A 379 -16.60 -16.88 -26.63
C CYS A 379 -15.56 -16.91 -25.49
N LEU A 380 -15.82 -17.71 -24.45
CA LEU A 380 -14.90 -17.88 -23.31
C LEU A 380 -13.54 -18.48 -23.76
N VAL A 381 -13.56 -19.49 -24.61
CA VAL A 381 -12.36 -20.14 -25.16
C VAL A 381 -11.57 -19.18 -26.04
N ALA A 382 -12.23 -18.42 -26.92
CA ALA A 382 -11.58 -17.43 -27.78
C ALA A 382 -10.82 -16.35 -26.97
N HIS A 383 -11.32 -16.03 -25.78
CA HIS A 383 -10.68 -15.09 -24.85
C HIS A 383 -9.71 -15.74 -23.87
N LYS A 384 -9.41 -17.05 -24.02
CA LYS A 384 -8.52 -17.83 -23.16
C LYS A 384 -8.90 -17.69 -21.68
N VAL A 385 -10.18 -17.87 -21.36
CA VAL A 385 -10.68 -17.74 -19.98
C VAL A 385 -10.29 -18.97 -19.16
N ASP A 386 -9.79 -18.74 -17.96
CA ASP A 386 -9.44 -19.76 -16.97
C ASP A 386 -10.56 -20.00 -15.94
N ILE A 387 -11.24 -18.93 -15.48
CA ILE A 387 -12.29 -18.96 -14.44
C ILE A 387 -13.53 -18.21 -14.92
N VAL A 388 -14.71 -18.75 -14.62
CA VAL A 388 -16.01 -18.14 -14.92
C VAL A 388 -16.72 -17.74 -13.62
N CYS A 389 -17.11 -16.47 -13.50
CA CYS A 389 -17.87 -15.93 -12.38
C CYS A 389 -19.31 -15.63 -12.82
N LEU A 390 -20.29 -16.30 -12.22
CA LEU A 390 -21.71 -15.98 -12.37
C LEU A 390 -22.11 -14.89 -11.36
N ALA A 391 -22.25 -13.65 -11.83
CA ALA A 391 -22.54 -12.48 -11.00
C ALA A 391 -23.97 -11.98 -11.26
N GLY A 392 -24.97 -12.76 -10.82
CA GLY A 392 -26.38 -12.48 -11.11
C GLY A 392 -26.75 -12.79 -12.57
N PHE A 393 -26.27 -13.93 -13.06
CA PHE A 393 -26.63 -14.45 -14.38
C PHE A 393 -27.94 -15.24 -14.30
N MET A 394 -29.03 -14.65 -14.78
CA MET A 394 -30.41 -15.12 -14.59
C MET A 394 -30.80 -16.23 -15.59
N ARG A 395 -29.88 -17.14 -15.92
CA ARG A 395 -30.10 -18.27 -16.82
C ARG A 395 -29.44 -19.52 -16.26
N VAL A 396 -30.18 -20.63 -16.28
CA VAL A 396 -29.65 -21.95 -15.94
C VAL A 396 -28.83 -22.45 -17.12
N LEU A 397 -27.57 -22.79 -16.88
CA LEU A 397 -26.67 -23.41 -17.84
C LEU A 397 -26.95 -24.91 -17.94
N THR A 398 -26.72 -25.51 -19.10
CA THR A 398 -26.89 -26.94 -19.34
C THR A 398 -25.81 -27.76 -18.63
N GLY A 399 -26.11 -29.01 -18.28
CA GLY A 399 -25.14 -29.89 -17.63
C GLY A 399 -23.88 -30.10 -18.47
N GLU A 400 -23.98 -30.09 -19.80
CA GLU A 400 -22.80 -30.15 -20.67
C GLU A 400 -21.87 -28.95 -20.51
N PHE A 401 -22.43 -27.75 -20.44
CA PHE A 401 -21.65 -26.54 -20.18
C PHE A 401 -21.01 -26.58 -18.79
N VAL A 402 -21.77 -26.99 -17.78
CA VAL A 402 -21.28 -27.09 -16.40
C VAL A 402 -20.11 -28.07 -16.33
N ARG A 403 -20.21 -29.25 -16.94
CA ARG A 403 -19.10 -30.23 -16.99
C ARG A 403 -17.83 -29.67 -17.65
N LYS A 404 -17.97 -28.90 -18.74
CA LYS A 404 -16.82 -28.26 -19.43
C LYS A 404 -16.05 -27.28 -18.52
N TRP A 405 -16.74 -26.62 -17.59
CA TRP A 405 -16.19 -25.61 -16.69
C TRP A 405 -16.16 -26.03 -15.22
N ARG A 406 -16.35 -27.32 -14.95
CA ARG A 406 -16.36 -27.87 -13.58
C ARG A 406 -15.03 -27.57 -12.88
N GLY A 407 -15.10 -27.23 -11.60
CA GLY A 407 -13.94 -26.76 -10.80
C GLY A 407 -13.39 -25.38 -11.19
N ARG A 408 -13.93 -24.73 -12.23
CA ARG A 408 -13.47 -23.43 -12.75
C ARG A 408 -14.59 -22.39 -12.86
N MET A 409 -15.81 -22.73 -12.42
CA MET A 409 -16.97 -21.85 -12.46
C MET A 409 -17.55 -21.68 -11.05
N ILE A 410 -17.73 -20.42 -10.64
CA ILE A 410 -18.23 -20.06 -9.31
C ILE A 410 -19.42 -19.11 -9.40
N ASN A 411 -20.39 -19.29 -8.51
CA ASN A 411 -21.59 -18.47 -8.41
C ASN A 411 -21.73 -17.86 -7.01
N ILE A 412 -22.31 -16.67 -6.94
CA ILE A 412 -22.75 -16.05 -5.69
C ILE A 412 -24.26 -16.23 -5.55
N HIS A 413 -24.69 -16.82 -4.43
CA HIS A 413 -26.09 -17.05 -4.09
C HIS A 413 -26.52 -16.16 -2.91
N PRO A 414 -27.67 -15.47 -2.98
CA PRO A 414 -28.13 -14.51 -1.95
C PRO A 414 -28.78 -15.16 -0.71
N ALA A 415 -28.24 -16.31 -0.26
CA ALA A 415 -28.58 -16.97 1.00
C ALA A 415 -27.44 -17.87 1.49
N LEU A 416 -27.51 -18.26 2.77
CA LEU A 416 -26.62 -19.27 3.35
C LEU A 416 -27.01 -20.67 2.89
N LEU A 417 -26.45 -21.11 1.77
CA LEU A 417 -26.60 -22.50 1.31
C LEU A 417 -26.19 -23.50 2.41
N PRO A 418 -26.90 -24.64 2.55
CA PRO A 418 -27.94 -25.16 1.65
C PRO A 418 -29.36 -24.60 1.87
N LEU A 419 -29.54 -23.58 2.73
CA LEU A 419 -30.85 -22.96 2.96
C LEU A 419 -31.26 -22.05 1.81
N PHE A 420 -32.57 -21.98 1.56
CA PHE A 420 -33.21 -21.07 0.59
C PHE A 420 -32.60 -21.14 -0.82
N LYS A 421 -32.50 -22.36 -1.37
CA LYS A 421 -32.05 -22.61 -2.75
C LYS A 421 -33.03 -22.01 -3.77
N GLY A 422 -32.54 -21.77 -4.99
CA GLY A 422 -33.34 -21.29 -6.10
C GLY A 422 -33.65 -19.79 -6.02
N THR A 423 -34.76 -19.36 -6.62
CA THR A 423 -35.09 -17.95 -6.72
C THR A 423 -35.79 -17.42 -5.46
N HIS A 424 -35.76 -16.10 -5.25
CA HIS A 424 -36.45 -15.42 -4.13
C HIS A 424 -35.96 -15.79 -2.73
N ALA A 425 -34.66 -16.03 -2.56
CA ALA A 425 -34.07 -16.50 -1.30
C ALA A 425 -34.35 -15.54 -0.12
N HIS A 426 -34.35 -14.23 -0.34
CA HIS A 426 -34.67 -13.22 0.69
C HIS A 426 -36.11 -13.34 1.19
N LYS A 427 -37.08 -13.45 0.27
CA LYS A 427 -38.48 -13.66 0.61
C LYS A 427 -38.67 -14.95 1.40
N GLN A 428 -38.05 -16.05 0.97
CA GLN A 428 -38.12 -17.32 1.68
C GLN A 428 -37.55 -17.21 3.11
N ALA A 429 -36.46 -16.48 3.31
CA ALA A 429 -35.87 -16.27 4.63
C ALA A 429 -36.79 -15.46 5.56
N LEU A 430 -37.43 -14.41 5.04
CA LEU A 430 -38.41 -13.60 5.78
C LEU A 430 -39.65 -14.42 6.14
N GLU A 431 -40.20 -15.18 5.19
CA GLU A 431 -41.38 -16.05 5.41
C GLU A 431 -41.10 -17.18 6.41
N ALA A 432 -39.88 -17.73 6.41
CA ALA A 432 -39.45 -18.74 7.37
C ALA A 432 -39.25 -18.18 8.79
N GLY A 433 -39.24 -16.85 8.97
CA GLY A 433 -39.05 -16.21 10.27
C GLY A 433 -37.66 -16.41 10.88
N VAL A 434 -36.65 -16.74 10.07
CA VAL A 434 -35.28 -16.90 10.55
C VAL A 434 -34.67 -15.53 10.91
N ARG A 435 -33.72 -15.52 11.86
CA ARG A 435 -33.06 -14.29 12.32
C ARG A 435 -31.71 -14.03 11.66
N VAL A 436 -31.21 -14.99 10.89
CA VAL A 436 -29.94 -14.91 10.18
C VAL A 436 -30.13 -15.48 8.77
N THR A 437 -29.61 -14.76 7.78
CA THR A 437 -29.41 -15.20 6.40
C THR A 437 -27.99 -14.82 5.97
N GLY A 438 -27.73 -14.63 4.69
CA GLY A 438 -26.41 -14.23 4.21
C GLY A 438 -26.25 -14.44 2.73
N CYS A 439 -25.02 -14.72 2.30
CA CYS A 439 -24.71 -15.15 0.95
C CYS A 439 -23.65 -16.25 0.94
N SER A 440 -23.65 -17.05 -0.12
CA SER A 440 -22.72 -18.15 -0.34
C SER A 440 -22.05 -18.03 -1.70
N VAL A 441 -20.73 -18.14 -1.74
CA VAL A 441 -20.00 -18.40 -2.98
C VAL A 441 -19.71 -19.89 -3.05
N HIS A 442 -20.04 -20.52 -4.18
CA HIS A 442 -19.87 -21.96 -4.37
C HIS A 442 -19.44 -22.29 -5.79
N PHE A 443 -18.86 -23.47 -5.98
CA PHE A 443 -18.66 -24.03 -7.32
C PHE A 443 -20.00 -24.32 -7.97
N VAL A 444 -20.12 -24.10 -9.27
CA VAL A 444 -21.33 -24.40 -10.02
C VAL A 444 -21.34 -25.88 -10.39
N GLU A 445 -22.44 -26.56 -10.04
CA GLU A 445 -22.72 -27.96 -10.34
C GLU A 445 -24.02 -28.08 -11.15
N GLU A 446 -24.30 -29.26 -11.71
CA GLU A 446 -25.51 -29.49 -12.51
C GLU A 446 -26.79 -29.29 -11.69
N ASP A 447 -26.75 -29.75 -10.43
CA ASP A 447 -27.78 -29.48 -9.44
C ASP A 447 -27.64 -28.04 -8.94
N ILE A 448 -28.71 -27.27 -9.15
CA ILE A 448 -28.79 -25.86 -8.77
C ILE A 448 -28.48 -25.69 -7.27
N ASP A 449 -27.57 -24.77 -6.98
CA ASP A 449 -27.15 -24.37 -5.63
C ASP A 449 -26.70 -25.54 -4.74
N ASN A 450 -26.06 -26.56 -5.33
CA ASN A 450 -25.60 -27.77 -4.62
C ASN A 450 -24.09 -27.99 -4.65
N GLY A 451 -23.34 -27.09 -5.30
CA GLY A 451 -21.88 -27.24 -5.37
C GLY A 451 -21.17 -26.88 -4.08
N ALA A 452 -19.89 -27.27 -4.01
CA ALA A 452 -19.09 -27.09 -2.81
C ALA A 452 -18.91 -25.60 -2.46
N ILE A 453 -19.20 -25.25 -1.21
CA ILE A 453 -19.22 -23.88 -0.71
C ILE A 453 -17.79 -23.41 -0.41
N ILE A 454 -17.37 -22.36 -1.12
CA ILE A 454 -16.03 -21.75 -0.99
C ILE A 454 -16.00 -20.79 0.21
N ALA A 455 -17.03 -19.96 0.34
CA ALA A 455 -17.08 -18.93 1.35
C ALA A 455 -18.55 -18.54 1.63
N GLN A 456 -18.86 -18.19 2.89
CA GLN A 456 -20.18 -17.67 3.29
C GLN A 456 -20.04 -16.48 4.23
N LYS A 457 -21.01 -15.55 4.14
CA LYS A 457 -21.10 -14.42 5.04
C LYS A 457 -22.51 -14.30 5.59
N ALA A 458 -22.63 -14.40 6.90
CA ALA A 458 -23.89 -14.24 7.61
C ALA A 458 -24.31 -12.77 7.67
N VAL A 459 -25.63 -12.54 7.66
CA VAL A 459 -26.29 -11.24 7.74
C VAL A 459 -27.52 -11.40 8.62
N ASP A 460 -27.64 -10.54 9.63
CA ASP A 460 -28.81 -10.54 10.51
C ASP A 460 -30.07 -10.04 9.79
N ILE A 461 -31.20 -10.65 10.12
CA ILE A 461 -32.54 -10.18 9.77
C ILE A 461 -33.09 -9.40 10.96
N LEU A 462 -33.28 -8.10 10.74
CA LEU A 462 -33.76 -7.15 11.73
C LEU A 462 -35.29 -7.12 11.77
N GLN A 463 -35.82 -6.70 12.91
CA GLN A 463 -37.26 -6.53 13.07
C GLN A 463 -37.77 -5.46 12.08
N GLY A 464 -38.77 -5.82 11.28
CA GLY A 464 -39.36 -4.91 10.29
C GLY A 464 -38.61 -4.86 8.96
N ASP A 465 -37.62 -5.72 8.72
CA ASP A 465 -37.00 -5.82 7.40
C ASP A 465 -38.02 -6.17 6.31
N THR A 466 -37.87 -5.51 5.17
CA THR A 466 -38.54 -5.87 3.91
C THR A 466 -37.58 -6.68 3.03
N GLU A 467 -38.09 -7.26 1.94
CA GLU A 467 -37.22 -7.94 0.97
C GLU A 467 -36.14 -6.99 0.42
N ASP A 468 -36.48 -5.73 0.18
CA ASP A 468 -35.55 -4.71 -0.32
C ASP A 468 -34.47 -4.34 0.71
N SER A 469 -34.85 -4.09 1.98
CA SER A 469 -33.88 -3.72 3.02
C SER A 469 -32.92 -4.86 3.32
N LEU A 470 -33.43 -6.10 3.33
CA LEU A 470 -32.63 -7.30 3.48
C LEU A 470 -31.72 -7.52 2.26
N SER A 471 -32.25 -7.33 1.04
CA SER A 471 -31.49 -7.48 -0.19
C SER A 471 -30.29 -6.53 -0.25
N GLU A 472 -30.46 -5.24 0.08
CA GLU A 472 -29.34 -4.30 0.08
C GLU A 472 -28.29 -4.66 1.15
N ARG A 473 -28.70 -5.19 2.31
CA ARG A 473 -27.75 -5.65 3.34
C ARG A 473 -26.98 -6.89 2.89
N VAL A 474 -27.66 -7.88 2.30
CA VAL A 474 -26.99 -9.10 1.79
C VAL A 474 -26.04 -8.76 0.65
N LYS A 475 -26.43 -7.85 -0.25
CA LYS A 475 -25.60 -7.39 -1.36
C LYS A 475 -24.28 -6.75 -0.91
N LEU A 476 -24.26 -6.04 0.22
CA LEU A 476 -22.99 -5.56 0.80
C LEU A 476 -22.09 -6.72 1.23
N ALA A 477 -22.67 -7.79 1.80
CA ALA A 477 -21.92 -9.00 2.13
C ALA A 477 -21.41 -9.73 0.88
N GLU A 478 -22.21 -9.78 -0.20
CA GLU A 478 -21.78 -10.35 -1.50
C GLU A 478 -20.58 -9.62 -2.09
N HIS A 479 -20.60 -8.27 -2.07
CA HIS A 479 -19.50 -7.45 -2.57
C HIS A 479 -18.16 -7.72 -1.87
N GLU A 480 -18.20 -8.17 -0.61
CA GLU A 480 -17.00 -8.50 0.15
C GLU A 480 -16.53 -9.92 -0.11
N ILE A 481 -17.44 -10.89 -0.04
CA ILE A 481 -17.04 -12.31 -0.04
C ILE A 481 -16.77 -12.86 -1.44
N TYR A 482 -17.41 -12.29 -2.47
CA TYR A 482 -17.25 -12.79 -3.82
C TYR A 482 -15.83 -12.59 -4.38
N PRO A 483 -15.21 -11.40 -4.23
CA PRO A 483 -13.79 -11.23 -4.52
C PRO A 483 -12.88 -12.17 -3.70
N GLN A 484 -13.15 -12.37 -2.41
CA GLN A 484 -12.33 -13.24 -1.57
C GLN A 484 -12.33 -14.69 -2.07
N ALA A 485 -13.49 -15.22 -2.43
CA ALA A 485 -13.62 -16.56 -3.00
C ALA A 485 -12.90 -16.67 -4.35
N LEU A 486 -13.02 -15.66 -5.23
CA LEU A 486 -12.28 -15.63 -6.48
C LEU A 486 -10.77 -15.64 -6.23
N LYS A 487 -10.27 -14.86 -5.26
CA LYS A 487 -8.85 -14.84 -4.89
C LYS A 487 -8.35 -16.22 -4.49
N LEU A 488 -9.06 -16.91 -3.58
CA LEU A 488 -8.67 -18.25 -3.12
C LEU A 488 -8.51 -19.23 -4.28
N LEU A 489 -9.47 -19.23 -5.21
CA LEU A 489 -9.44 -20.09 -6.39
C LEU A 489 -8.32 -19.68 -7.37
N ALA A 490 -8.21 -18.39 -7.67
CA ALA A 490 -7.28 -17.88 -8.67
C ALA A 490 -5.81 -18.03 -8.24
N THR A 491 -5.51 -17.91 -6.94
CA THR A 491 -4.17 -18.15 -6.40
C THR A 491 -3.87 -19.64 -6.16
N GLY A 492 -4.82 -20.54 -6.45
CA GLY A 492 -4.66 -21.99 -6.24
C GLY A 492 -4.60 -22.41 -4.77
N LYS A 493 -5.06 -21.57 -3.83
CA LYS A 493 -5.18 -21.95 -2.40
C LYS A 493 -6.26 -23.00 -2.20
N ILE A 494 -7.24 -23.02 -3.10
CA ILE A 494 -8.27 -24.05 -3.14
C ILE A 494 -8.38 -24.62 -4.55
N HIS A 495 -8.85 -25.85 -4.63
CA HIS A 495 -9.39 -26.44 -5.85
C HIS A 495 -10.53 -27.39 -5.51
N LEU A 496 -11.35 -27.72 -6.51
CA LEU A 496 -12.39 -28.73 -6.38
C LEU A 496 -11.79 -30.10 -6.69
N ASP A 497 -11.90 -31.05 -5.76
CA ASP A 497 -11.68 -32.46 -6.08
C ASP A 497 -12.89 -32.99 -6.84
N GLU A 498 -12.68 -33.25 -8.12
CA GLU A 498 -13.73 -33.69 -9.04
C GLU A 498 -14.33 -35.04 -8.67
N ASN A 499 -13.61 -35.91 -7.95
CA ASN A 499 -14.10 -37.23 -7.57
C ASN A 499 -14.99 -37.17 -6.32
N THR A 500 -14.62 -36.34 -5.35
CA THR A 500 -15.32 -36.25 -4.06
C THR A 500 -16.32 -35.11 -3.97
N ASN A 501 -16.28 -34.18 -4.94
CA ASN A 501 -17.05 -32.94 -4.94
C ASN A 501 -16.80 -32.07 -3.69
N LYS A 502 -15.57 -32.12 -3.16
CA LYS A 502 -15.15 -31.36 -1.98
C LYS A 502 -14.06 -30.36 -2.33
N ILE A 503 -13.97 -29.30 -1.53
CA ILE A 503 -12.88 -28.34 -1.62
C ILE A 503 -11.65 -28.93 -0.95
N VAL A 504 -10.54 -28.89 -1.67
CA VAL A 504 -9.21 -29.19 -1.14
C VAL A 504 -8.48 -27.87 -0.92
N TRP A 505 -7.91 -27.71 0.27
CA TRP A 505 -7.10 -26.56 0.66
C TRP A 505 -5.62 -26.93 0.54
N ASN A 506 -4.86 -26.11 -0.18
CA ASN A 506 -3.44 -26.32 -0.48
C ASN A 506 -2.52 -25.60 0.51
#